data_AF-A0A8S3E4N5-F1
#
_entry.id   AF-A0A8S3E4N5-F1
#
_cell.length_a   1.000
_cell.length_b   1.000
_cell.length_c   1.000
_cell.angle_alpha   90.00
_cell.angle_beta   90.00
_cell.angle_gamma   90.00
#
_symmetry.space_group_name_H-M   'P 1'
#
loop_
_entity.id
_entity.type
_entity.pdbx_description
1 polymer ?
#
loop_
_entity_poly.entity_id
_entity_poly.type
_entity_poly.pdbx_seq_one_letter_code
_entity_poly.pdbx_strand_id
1 'polypeptide(L)'
;NTLFRRRLNHFSSVITNRLWLNAHTNYDCDVLLTFPSRVEDYTVIWFLEQLLQLAPGIRISIKYHFTTGVYGFYVTFTYERLLKGADELQLEKPIKQEFGGGYKIFFFDELEFYEGVEDEDTFFTSQERQSIVQYLLYSIKIVHQQEISGVEFKIDQPLIQHSLDRNLILQVIPLHNKETLNRLRDLWVWPHTAFKRQPIDDIRKYFGVKIAFYFCWISFYTKALCFPALYGSIIWLDTGRNQ
;
A
#
# COMPACT_ATOMS: atom_id res chain seq x y z
N ASN A 1 44.05 -5.76 -5.69
CA ASN A 1 42.94 -6.44 -6.39
C ASN A 1 42.61 -7.88 -5.95
N THR A 2 43.21 -8.43 -4.89
CA THR A 2 42.89 -9.79 -4.40
C THR A 2 42.30 -9.84 -2.98
N LEU A 3 42.39 -8.76 -2.21
CA LEU A 3 41.80 -8.64 -0.86
C LEU A 3 40.34 -8.17 -0.86
N PHE A 4 39.92 -7.38 -1.86
CA PHE A 4 38.55 -6.86 -1.98
C PHE A 4 37.54 -7.94 -2.42
N ARG A 5 37.97 -8.83 -3.33
CA ARG A 5 37.19 -9.98 -3.82
C ARG A 5 36.95 -11.05 -2.74
N ARG A 6 37.84 -11.14 -1.74
CA ARG A 6 37.69 -12.06 -0.60
C ARG A 6 36.70 -11.56 0.46
N ARG A 7 36.51 -10.23 0.61
CA ARG A 7 35.46 -9.67 1.47
C ARG A 7 34.06 -9.90 0.89
N LEU A 8 33.87 -9.77 -0.42
CA LEU A 8 32.58 -10.01 -1.07
C LEU A 8 32.08 -11.45 -0.92
N ASN A 9 32.94 -12.47 -1.07
CA ASN A 9 32.50 -13.86 -0.94
C ASN A 9 32.20 -14.26 0.52
N HIS A 10 32.90 -13.67 1.50
CA HIS A 10 32.65 -13.97 2.91
C HIS A 10 31.45 -13.19 3.48
N PHE A 11 31.16 -11.99 2.94
CA PHE A 11 29.93 -11.25 3.25
C PHE A 11 28.72 -11.82 2.51
N SER A 12 28.84 -12.17 1.22
CA SER A 12 27.77 -12.82 0.45
C SER A 12 27.33 -14.10 1.13
N SER A 13 28.21 -15.07 1.44
CA SER A 13 27.80 -16.35 2.04
C SER A 13 27.19 -16.23 3.46
N VAL A 14 27.65 -15.27 4.26
CA VAL A 14 27.17 -15.09 5.65
C VAL A 14 25.88 -14.26 5.70
N ILE A 15 25.75 -13.25 4.83
CA ILE A 15 24.54 -12.46 4.64
C ILE A 15 23.46 -13.31 3.93
N THR A 16 23.84 -14.16 2.97
CA THR A 16 22.91 -15.04 2.24
C THR A 16 22.36 -16.20 3.06
N ASN A 17 22.91 -16.50 4.23
CA ASN A 17 22.28 -17.47 5.13
C ASN A 17 21.52 -16.76 6.26
N ARG A 18 22.00 -15.63 6.78
CA ARG A 18 21.31 -14.91 7.88
C ARG A 18 20.11 -14.06 7.45
N LEU A 19 20.13 -13.41 6.28
CA LEU A 19 18.95 -12.69 5.76
C LEU A 19 17.85 -13.64 5.27
N TRP A 20 18.21 -14.87 4.94
CA TRP A 20 17.34 -15.85 4.29
C TRP A 20 16.65 -16.81 5.28
N LEU A 21 17.21 -16.94 6.49
CA LEU A 21 16.63 -17.75 7.56
C LEU A 21 15.58 -17.00 8.40
N ASN A 22 15.42 -15.70 8.19
CA ASN A 22 14.48 -14.89 8.95
C ASN A 22 13.24 -14.56 8.12
N ALA A 23 12.56 -15.60 7.63
CA ALA A 23 11.17 -15.52 7.23
C ALA A 23 10.28 -15.32 8.47
N HIS A 24 10.44 -14.18 9.15
CA HIS A 24 9.51 -13.78 10.19
C HIS A 24 8.18 -13.46 9.50
N THR A 25 7.14 -14.17 9.91
CA THR A 25 5.75 -13.89 9.60
C THR A 25 5.29 -12.67 10.39
N ASN A 26 6.00 -11.54 10.29
CA ASN A 26 5.54 -10.32 10.94
C ASN A 26 4.62 -9.59 9.97
N TYR A 27 3.41 -9.38 10.46
CA TYR A 27 2.22 -8.83 9.82
C TYR A 27 2.34 -7.34 9.44
N ASP A 28 3.55 -6.84 9.28
CA ASP A 28 3.85 -5.41 9.35
C ASP A 28 4.55 -4.94 8.07
N CYS A 29 3.93 -5.28 6.94
CA CYS A 29 4.39 -4.91 5.61
C CYS A 29 3.24 -4.29 4.85
N ASP A 30 3.49 -3.16 4.22
CA ASP A 30 2.46 -2.38 3.55
C ASP A 30 2.38 -2.74 2.06
N VAL A 31 3.53 -3.00 1.43
CA VAL A 31 3.64 -3.19 -0.02
C VAL A 31 4.50 -4.42 -0.33
N LEU A 32 4.12 -5.17 -1.38
CA LEU A 32 4.89 -6.26 -1.96
C LEU A 32 5.40 -5.84 -3.35
N LEU A 33 6.70 -5.87 -3.53
CA LEU A 33 7.38 -5.72 -4.81
C LEU A 33 7.85 -7.10 -5.29
N THR A 34 7.46 -7.52 -6.49
CA THR A 34 7.83 -8.84 -7.03
C THR A 34 8.68 -8.73 -8.27
N PHE A 35 9.62 -9.66 -8.44
CA PHE A 35 10.48 -9.77 -9.62
C PHE A 35 9.92 -10.79 -10.63
N PRO A 36 10.22 -10.68 -11.93
CA PRO A 36 9.95 -11.76 -12.87
C PRO A 36 10.72 -13.06 -12.52
N SER A 37 10.17 -14.22 -12.88
CA SER A 37 10.77 -15.54 -12.56
C SER A 37 12.13 -15.82 -13.20
N ARG A 38 12.57 -14.97 -14.14
CA ARG A 38 13.85 -15.11 -14.87
C ARG A 38 14.92 -14.11 -14.42
N VAL A 39 14.65 -13.33 -13.38
CA VAL A 39 15.61 -12.35 -12.89
C VAL A 39 16.78 -13.06 -12.21
N GLU A 40 17.99 -12.60 -12.53
CA GLU A 40 19.22 -13.15 -11.98
C GLU A 40 19.42 -12.68 -10.53
N ASP A 41 19.91 -13.55 -9.65
CA ASP A 41 20.01 -13.28 -8.20
C ASP A 41 20.79 -11.99 -7.88
N TYR A 42 21.84 -11.70 -8.66
CA TYR A 42 22.63 -10.48 -8.48
C TYR A 42 21.82 -9.20 -8.77
N THR A 43 20.80 -9.27 -9.65
CA THR A 43 19.89 -8.16 -9.92
C THR A 43 19.03 -7.89 -8.70
N VAL A 44 18.49 -8.94 -8.08
CA VAL A 44 17.66 -8.84 -6.86
C VAL A 44 18.49 -8.23 -5.72
N ILE A 45 19.72 -8.71 -5.53
CA ILE A 45 20.64 -8.17 -4.52
C ILE A 45 20.98 -6.70 -4.81
N TRP A 46 21.22 -6.34 -6.07
CA TRP A 46 21.46 -4.95 -6.46
C TRP A 46 20.28 -4.04 -6.09
N PHE A 47 19.04 -4.46 -6.38
CA PHE A 47 17.85 -3.69 -5.98
C PHE A 47 17.74 -3.53 -4.47
N LEU A 48 18.04 -4.58 -3.70
CA LEU A 48 18.06 -4.50 -2.25
C LEU A 48 19.06 -3.44 -1.78
N GLU A 49 20.29 -3.46 -2.30
CA GLU A 49 21.33 -2.49 -1.95
C GLU A 49 20.94 -1.06 -2.34
N GLN A 50 20.40 -0.87 -3.55
CA GLN A 50 19.91 0.44 -3.99
C GLN A 50 18.80 0.97 -3.11
N LEU A 51 17.80 0.14 -2.76
CA LEU A 51 16.70 0.56 -1.90
C LEU A 51 17.19 0.93 -0.50
N LEU A 52 18.08 0.13 0.09
CA LEU A 52 18.64 0.41 1.41
C LEU A 52 19.52 1.67 1.43
N GLN A 53 20.20 1.97 0.31
CA GLN A 53 21.04 3.17 0.19
C GLN A 53 20.22 4.44 -0.07
N LEU A 54 19.22 4.36 -0.94
CA LEU A 54 18.49 5.52 -1.45
C LEU A 54 17.28 5.90 -0.59
N ALA A 55 16.73 4.96 0.19
CA ALA A 55 15.51 5.17 0.97
C ALA A 55 15.77 5.06 2.47
N PRO A 56 16.04 6.18 3.17
CA PRO A 56 16.25 6.16 4.61
C PRO A 56 14.99 5.70 5.35
N GLY A 57 15.16 4.82 6.34
CA GLY A 57 14.06 4.28 7.14
C GLY A 57 13.26 3.16 6.47
N ILE A 58 13.67 2.68 5.28
CA ILE A 58 13.03 1.53 4.64
C ILE A 58 13.32 0.23 5.42
N ARG A 59 12.32 -0.65 5.51
CA ARG A 59 12.44 -2.01 6.05
C ARG A 59 11.98 -2.99 4.98
N ILE A 60 12.83 -3.97 4.67
CA ILE A 60 12.58 -4.94 3.61
C ILE A 60 12.73 -6.35 4.17
N SER A 61 11.70 -7.18 4.00
CA SER A 61 11.76 -8.63 4.21
C SER A 61 11.71 -9.34 2.86
N ILE A 62 12.69 -10.18 2.59
CA ILE A 62 12.81 -10.90 1.32
C ILE A 62 12.21 -12.29 1.49
N LYS A 63 11.35 -12.71 0.56
CA LYS A 63 10.84 -14.08 0.50
C LYS A 63 10.94 -14.62 -0.92
N TYR A 64 11.27 -15.90 -1.02
CA TYR A 64 11.18 -16.64 -2.27
C TYR A 64 9.88 -17.44 -2.29
N HIS A 65 9.09 -17.24 -3.33
CA HIS A 65 7.83 -17.94 -3.53
C HIS A 65 8.07 -19.19 -4.39
N PHE A 66 8.20 -20.36 -3.75
CA PHE A 66 8.50 -21.62 -4.45
C PHE A 66 7.50 -21.97 -5.56
N THR A 67 6.20 -21.67 -5.36
CA THR A 67 5.14 -22.00 -6.34
C THR A 67 5.24 -21.16 -7.61
N THR A 68 5.65 -19.89 -7.50
CA THR A 68 5.76 -18.97 -8.64
C THR A 68 7.19 -18.83 -9.16
N GLY A 69 8.18 -19.32 -8.41
CA GLY A 69 9.60 -19.18 -8.72
C GLY A 69 10.08 -17.73 -8.71
N VAL A 70 9.55 -16.91 -7.81
CA VAL A 70 9.74 -15.45 -7.81
C VAL A 70 10.23 -14.95 -6.46
N TYR A 71 11.14 -13.99 -6.49
CA TYR A 71 11.50 -13.18 -5.33
C TYR A 71 10.47 -12.09 -5.06
N GLY A 72 10.11 -11.91 -3.79
CA GLY A 72 9.23 -10.86 -3.31
C GLY A 72 9.90 -10.05 -2.20
N PHE A 73 9.87 -8.74 -2.33
CA PHE A 73 10.27 -7.78 -1.30
C PHE A 73 9.02 -7.26 -0.61
N TYR A 74 8.89 -7.60 0.67
CA TYR A 74 7.88 -7.07 1.56
C TYR A 74 8.44 -5.80 2.18
N VAL A 75 7.86 -4.66 1.82
CA VAL A 75 8.39 -3.34 2.11
C VAL A 75 7.46 -2.60 3.08
N THR A 76 8.08 -1.95 4.05
CA THR A 76 7.49 -0.91 4.89
C THR A 76 8.55 0.15 5.20
N PHE A 77 8.16 1.19 5.93
CA PHE A 77 9.06 2.23 6.41
C PHE A 77 8.89 2.41 7.92
N THR A 78 9.89 2.98 8.59
CA THR A 78 9.77 3.39 9.98
C THR A 78 8.65 4.42 10.16
N TYR A 79 8.00 4.42 11.32
CA TYR A 79 6.94 5.38 11.63
C TYR A 79 7.34 6.83 11.41
N GLU A 80 8.54 7.22 11.84
CA GLU A 80 9.08 8.56 11.60
C GLU A 80 9.12 8.91 10.09
N ARG A 81 9.52 7.96 9.24
CA ARG A 81 9.55 8.19 7.80
C ARG A 81 8.15 8.22 7.20
N LEU A 82 7.22 7.44 7.74
CA LEU A 82 5.80 7.49 7.36
C LEU A 82 5.18 8.84 7.71
N LEU A 83 5.46 9.42 8.89
CA LEU A 83 5.02 10.76 9.27
C LEU A 83 5.55 11.81 8.29
N LYS A 84 6.85 11.78 7.97
CA LYS A 84 7.42 12.68 6.95
C LYS A 84 6.75 12.50 5.58
N GLY A 85 6.49 11.26 5.18
CA GLY A 85 5.79 10.96 3.92
C GLY A 85 4.33 11.41 3.92
N ALA A 86 3.66 11.41 5.07
CA ALA A 86 2.30 11.93 5.23
C ALA A 86 2.24 13.45 5.06
N ASP A 87 3.25 14.17 5.57
CA ASP A 87 3.43 15.61 5.34
C ASP A 87 3.70 15.90 3.86
N GLU A 88 4.63 15.16 3.23
CA GLU A 88 4.89 15.28 1.78
C GLU A 88 3.63 15.03 0.92
N LEU A 89 2.75 14.11 1.35
CA LEU A 89 1.47 13.83 0.70
C LEU A 89 0.34 14.77 1.11
N GLN A 90 0.58 15.67 2.08
CA GLN A 90 -0.39 16.63 2.61
C GLN A 90 -1.68 15.94 3.08
N LEU A 91 -1.54 14.82 3.81
CA LEU A 91 -2.68 14.08 4.34
C LEU A 91 -3.44 14.90 5.38
N GLU A 92 -4.76 14.81 5.40
CA GLU A 92 -5.56 15.43 6.45
C GLU A 92 -5.70 14.50 7.65
N LYS A 93 -5.46 15.02 8.86
CA LYS A 93 -5.53 14.30 10.12
C LYS A 93 -6.41 15.02 11.15
N PRO A 94 -7.06 14.27 12.05
CA PRO A 94 -7.88 14.88 13.10
C PRO A 94 -7.01 15.63 14.10
N ILE A 95 -7.48 16.80 14.53
CA ILE A 95 -6.84 17.60 15.59
C ILE A 95 -7.43 17.21 16.95
N LYS A 96 -6.62 17.23 18.00
CA LYS A 96 -7.08 17.02 19.39
C LYS A 96 -8.15 18.06 19.76
N GLN A 97 -9.12 17.65 20.56
CA GLN A 97 -10.24 18.51 20.97
C GLN A 97 -9.80 19.79 21.70
N GLU A 98 -8.67 19.73 22.42
CA GLU A 98 -8.10 20.88 23.15
C GLU A 98 -7.67 22.04 22.22
N PHE A 99 -7.39 21.75 20.95
CA PHE A 99 -7.03 22.75 19.93
C PHE A 99 -8.20 23.09 18.98
N GLY A 100 -9.44 22.74 19.34
CA GLY A 100 -10.66 23.06 18.58
C GLY A 100 -11.21 21.91 17.73
N GLY A 101 -10.52 20.77 17.68
CA GLY A 101 -10.95 19.57 16.94
C GLY A 101 -10.99 19.76 15.42
N GLY A 102 -11.69 18.86 14.73
CA GLY A 102 -11.81 18.89 13.27
C GLY A 102 -10.63 18.23 12.55
N TYR A 103 -10.40 18.61 11.28
CA TYR A 103 -9.35 18.07 10.43
C TYR A 103 -8.45 19.20 9.92
N LYS A 104 -7.15 18.94 9.84
CA LYS A 104 -6.14 19.83 9.25
C LYS A 104 -5.14 19.01 8.44
N ILE A 105 -4.56 19.64 7.44
CA ILE A 105 -3.39 19.11 6.73
C ILE A 105 -2.29 18.83 7.74
N PHE A 106 -1.75 17.62 7.66
CA PHE A 106 -0.71 17.12 8.55
C PHE A 106 0.63 17.77 8.23
N PHE A 107 1.31 18.25 9.28
CA PHE A 107 2.67 18.78 9.23
C PHE A 107 3.54 18.02 10.21
N PHE A 108 4.70 17.56 9.76
CA PHE A 108 5.62 16.80 10.60
C PHE A 108 6.16 17.62 11.78
N ASP A 109 6.31 18.93 11.62
CA ASP A 109 6.83 19.81 12.67
C ASP A 109 5.80 20.11 13.78
N GLU A 110 4.53 19.74 13.57
CA GLU A 110 3.41 20.10 14.44
C GLU A 110 2.70 18.86 15.05
N LEU A 111 3.43 17.77 15.33
CA LEU A 111 2.85 16.49 15.76
C LEU A 111 1.89 16.61 16.95
N GLU A 112 2.19 17.52 17.89
CA GLU A 112 1.47 17.69 19.14
C GLU A 112 -0.03 18.05 18.96
N PHE A 113 -0.43 18.61 17.81
CA PHE A 113 -1.82 18.96 17.56
C PHE A 113 -2.69 17.77 17.13
N TYR A 114 -2.09 16.70 16.61
CA TYR A 114 -2.86 15.63 15.98
C TYR A 114 -3.32 14.57 16.99
N GLU A 115 -4.56 14.12 16.84
CA GLU A 115 -5.14 13.08 17.68
C GLU A 115 -4.52 11.72 17.36
N GLY A 116 -4.08 11.00 18.39
CA GLY A 116 -3.56 9.63 18.27
C GLY A 116 -2.15 9.53 17.66
N VAL A 117 -1.41 10.62 17.48
CA VAL A 117 -0.07 10.60 16.85
C VAL A 117 0.97 9.77 17.60
N GLU A 118 0.77 9.55 18.90
CA GLU A 118 1.65 8.73 19.74
C GLU A 118 1.49 7.22 19.50
N ASP A 119 0.38 6.81 18.88
CA ASP A 119 0.06 5.41 18.62
C ASP A 119 0.36 5.05 17.16
N GLU A 120 1.55 4.47 16.94
CA GLU A 120 2.04 4.03 15.62
C GLU A 120 1.08 3.06 14.92
N ASP A 121 0.38 2.21 15.68
CA ASP A 121 -0.46 1.15 15.12
C ASP A 121 -1.80 1.68 14.59
N THR A 122 -2.31 2.78 15.15
CA THR A 122 -3.66 3.28 14.85
C THR A 122 -3.69 4.64 14.16
N PHE A 123 -2.62 5.44 14.26
CA PHE A 123 -2.60 6.79 13.69
C PHE A 123 -2.81 6.81 12.17
N PHE A 124 -2.18 5.86 11.47
CA PHE A 124 -2.39 5.66 10.04
C PHE A 124 -3.29 4.45 9.78
N THR A 125 -4.32 4.65 8.98
CA THR A 125 -5.07 3.54 8.39
C THR A 125 -4.16 2.73 7.46
N SER A 126 -4.47 1.44 7.25
CA SER A 126 -3.69 0.61 6.32
C SER A 126 -3.63 1.20 4.91
N GLN A 127 -4.71 1.87 4.46
CA GLN A 127 -4.74 2.53 3.15
C GLN A 127 -3.81 3.74 3.09
N GLU A 128 -3.75 4.56 4.14
CA GLU A 128 -2.81 5.69 4.22
C GLU A 128 -1.37 5.18 4.27
N ARG A 129 -1.07 4.19 5.12
CA ARG A 129 0.28 3.58 5.17
C ARG A 129 0.72 3.11 3.79
N GLN A 130 -0.12 2.33 3.10
CA GLN A 130 0.16 1.85 1.75
C GLN A 130 0.38 2.99 0.75
N SER A 131 -0.42 4.06 0.83
CA SER A 131 -0.29 5.21 -0.07
C SER A 131 1.01 5.97 0.18
N ILE A 132 1.39 6.14 1.45
CA ILE A 132 2.67 6.75 1.84
C ILE A 132 3.83 5.90 1.35
N VAL A 133 3.85 4.60 1.66
CA VAL A 133 4.93 3.68 1.24
C VAL A 133 5.05 3.64 -0.28
N GLN A 134 3.93 3.59 -1.00
CA GLN A 134 3.92 3.62 -2.45
C GLN A 134 4.52 4.93 -2.97
N TYR A 135 4.04 6.08 -2.49
CA TYR A 135 4.60 7.38 -2.87
C TYR A 135 6.11 7.44 -2.61
N LEU A 136 6.57 7.03 -1.43
CA LEU A 136 7.99 7.00 -1.08
C LEU A 136 8.81 6.14 -2.02
N LEU A 137 8.33 4.94 -2.36
CA LEU A 137 9.01 4.03 -3.30
C LEU A 137 9.10 4.61 -4.72
N TYR A 138 8.02 5.18 -5.24
CA TYR A 138 8.01 5.77 -6.58
C TYR A 138 8.81 7.09 -6.66
N SER A 139 9.00 7.77 -5.54
CA SER A 139 9.84 8.97 -5.43
C SER A 139 11.34 8.68 -5.34
N ILE A 140 11.75 7.40 -5.22
CA ILE A 140 13.17 7.03 -5.21
C ILE A 140 13.78 7.29 -6.59
N LYS A 141 14.83 8.11 -6.62
CA LYS A 141 15.58 8.44 -7.82
C LYS A 141 17.01 7.94 -7.78
N ILE A 142 17.54 7.64 -8.96
CA ILE A 142 18.92 7.22 -9.15
C ILE A 142 19.89 8.40 -8.94
N VAL A 143 20.88 8.22 -8.08
CA VAL A 143 21.91 9.23 -7.78
C VAL A 143 23.11 9.13 -8.73
N HIS A 144 23.48 7.92 -9.13
CA HIS A 144 24.63 7.66 -10.00
C HIS A 144 24.23 6.79 -11.17
N GLN A 145 24.78 7.10 -12.35
CA GLN A 145 24.55 6.30 -13.54
C GLN A 145 25.13 4.89 -13.35
N GLN A 146 24.31 3.88 -13.60
CA GLN A 146 24.67 2.48 -13.42
C GLN A 146 23.98 1.64 -14.49
N GLU A 147 24.52 0.44 -14.74
CA GLU A 147 23.92 -0.53 -15.64
C GLU A 147 23.76 -1.86 -14.91
N ILE A 148 22.57 -2.46 -15.02
CA ILE A 148 22.27 -3.76 -14.44
C ILE A 148 21.47 -4.58 -15.45
N SER A 149 21.91 -5.81 -15.73
CA SER A 149 21.23 -6.76 -16.62
C SER A 149 20.92 -6.19 -18.01
N GLY A 150 21.85 -5.39 -18.56
CA GLY A 150 21.71 -4.73 -19.86
C GLY A 150 20.77 -3.52 -19.88
N VAL A 151 20.33 -3.04 -18.71
CA VAL A 151 19.49 -1.85 -18.55
C VAL A 151 20.30 -0.72 -17.93
N GLU A 152 20.37 0.40 -18.65
CA GLU A 152 21.04 1.62 -18.19
C GLU A 152 20.09 2.47 -17.34
N PHE A 153 20.56 2.88 -16.17
CA PHE A 153 19.89 3.80 -15.25
C PHE A 153 20.58 5.15 -15.27
N LYS A 154 19.85 6.21 -15.62
CA LYS A 154 20.36 7.58 -15.67
C LYS A 154 20.11 8.33 -14.37
N ILE A 155 20.90 9.38 -14.12
CA ILE A 155 20.75 10.24 -12.94
C ILE A 155 19.36 10.92 -12.95
N ASP A 156 18.76 11.08 -11.77
CA ASP A 156 17.44 11.67 -11.53
C ASP A 156 16.25 10.89 -12.11
N GLN A 157 16.49 9.67 -12.61
CA GLN A 157 15.43 8.79 -13.10
C GLN A 157 14.77 8.03 -11.93
N PRO A 158 13.43 7.84 -11.93
CA PRO A 158 12.75 7.04 -10.90
C PRO A 158 13.15 5.57 -11.00
N LEU A 159 13.71 5.01 -9.92
CA LEU A 159 14.21 3.63 -9.86
C LEU A 159 13.08 2.63 -10.14
N ILE A 160 11.98 2.74 -9.39
CA ILE A 160 10.89 1.76 -9.43
C ILE A 160 10.13 1.83 -10.75
N GLN A 161 9.72 3.03 -11.19
CA GLN A 161 8.97 3.19 -12.43
C GLN A 161 9.78 2.70 -13.64
N HIS A 162 11.04 3.11 -13.75
CA HIS A 162 11.87 2.67 -14.88
C HIS A 162 12.08 1.14 -14.87
N SER A 163 12.22 0.55 -13.69
CA SER A 163 12.41 -0.90 -13.56
C SER A 163 11.16 -1.70 -13.92
N LEU A 164 9.97 -1.14 -13.67
CA LEU A 164 8.70 -1.70 -14.13
C LEU A 164 8.61 -1.65 -15.67
N ASP A 165 8.92 -0.50 -16.27
CA ASP A 165 8.88 -0.31 -17.73
C ASP A 165 9.83 -1.26 -18.48
N ARG A 166 10.94 -1.66 -17.83
CA ARG A 166 11.96 -2.57 -18.37
C ARG A 166 11.76 -4.03 -17.96
N ASN A 167 10.67 -4.36 -17.26
CA ASN A 167 10.41 -5.70 -16.72
C ASN A 167 11.54 -6.26 -15.83
N LEU A 168 12.29 -5.40 -15.14
CA LEU A 168 13.20 -5.82 -14.07
C LEU A 168 12.43 -6.05 -12.77
N ILE A 169 11.39 -5.26 -12.54
CA ILE A 169 10.37 -5.48 -11.51
C ILE A 169 9.06 -5.81 -12.22
N LEU A 170 8.31 -6.78 -11.71
CA LEU A 170 7.05 -7.21 -12.32
C LEU A 170 5.89 -6.32 -11.90
N GLN A 171 5.78 -6.06 -10.59
CA GLN A 171 4.70 -5.27 -10.01
C GLN A 171 5.03 -4.84 -8.58
N VAL A 172 4.33 -3.80 -8.14
CA VAL A 172 4.33 -3.29 -6.77
C VAL A 172 2.87 -3.23 -6.33
N ILE A 173 2.49 -4.07 -5.36
CA ILE A 173 1.09 -4.22 -4.92
C ILE A 173 0.94 -3.94 -3.42
N PRO A 174 -0.10 -3.21 -2.99
CA PRO A 174 -0.41 -3.07 -1.57
C PRO A 174 -0.87 -4.40 -0.98
N LEU A 175 -0.46 -4.68 0.26
CA LEU A 175 -0.82 -5.92 0.96
C LEU A 175 -2.10 -5.75 1.78
N HIS A 176 -3.05 -6.66 1.59
CA HIS A 176 -4.29 -6.64 2.34
C HIS A 176 -4.10 -6.99 3.83
N ASN A 177 -4.59 -6.13 4.72
CA ASN A 177 -4.84 -6.52 6.10
C ASN A 177 -6.07 -7.46 6.13
N LYS A 178 -5.81 -8.75 6.38
CA LYS A 178 -6.85 -9.80 6.39
C LYS A 178 -7.86 -9.62 7.52
N GLU A 179 -7.42 -9.13 8.68
CA GLU A 179 -8.28 -8.94 9.84
C GLU A 179 -9.31 -7.84 9.57
N THR A 180 -8.85 -6.67 9.12
CA THR A 180 -9.75 -5.56 8.76
C THR A 180 -10.70 -5.94 7.62
N LEU A 181 -10.19 -6.69 6.62
CA LEU A 181 -11.02 -7.14 5.50
C LEU A 181 -12.11 -8.12 5.95
N ASN A 182 -11.79 -9.07 6.82
CA ASN A 182 -12.77 -10.02 7.37
C ASN A 182 -13.84 -9.27 8.19
N ARG A 183 -13.43 -8.33 9.04
CA ARG A 183 -14.37 -7.48 9.80
C ARG A 183 -15.30 -6.69 8.88
N LEU A 184 -14.74 -6.07 7.84
CA LEU A 184 -15.51 -5.29 6.87
C LEU A 184 -16.49 -6.19 6.10
N ARG A 185 -16.07 -7.38 5.67
CA ARG A 185 -16.94 -8.38 5.03
C ARG A 185 -18.12 -8.75 5.92
N ASP A 186 -17.87 -8.98 7.21
CA ASP A 186 -18.90 -9.41 8.15
C ASP A 186 -19.91 -8.28 8.45
N LEU A 187 -19.47 -7.02 8.47
CA LEU A 187 -20.36 -5.86 8.63
C LEU A 187 -21.15 -5.53 7.36
N TRP A 188 -20.55 -5.67 6.18
CA TRP A 188 -21.07 -5.14 4.93
C TRP A 188 -21.74 -6.17 4.02
N VAL A 189 -21.14 -7.35 3.82
CA VAL A 189 -21.50 -8.28 2.73
C VAL A 189 -22.36 -9.45 3.22
N TRP A 190 -22.45 -9.66 4.53
CA TRP A 190 -23.22 -10.78 5.07
C TRP A 190 -24.73 -10.63 4.82
N PRO A 191 -25.44 -11.74 4.49
CA PRO A 191 -26.84 -11.70 4.06
C PRO A 191 -27.81 -10.99 5.03
N HIS A 192 -27.51 -11.04 6.33
CA HIS A 192 -28.34 -10.41 7.36
C HIS A 192 -28.12 -8.89 7.49
N THR A 193 -27.15 -8.31 6.78
CA THR A 193 -26.87 -6.86 6.74
C THR A 193 -27.28 -6.19 5.44
N ALA A 194 -27.85 -6.93 4.48
CA ALA A 194 -28.27 -6.39 3.17
C ALA A 194 -29.25 -5.20 3.26
N PHE A 195 -30.06 -5.15 4.33
CA PHE A 195 -30.99 -4.03 4.60
C PHE A 195 -30.41 -2.95 5.53
N LYS A 196 -29.20 -3.12 6.04
CA LYS A 196 -28.52 -2.14 6.89
C LYS A 196 -27.85 -1.06 6.02
N ARG A 197 -27.62 0.11 6.63
CA ARG A 197 -26.83 1.18 6.00
C ARG A 197 -25.40 0.67 5.73
N GLN A 198 -24.92 0.82 4.51
CA GLN A 198 -23.56 0.44 4.14
C GLN A 198 -22.52 1.23 4.98
N PRO A 199 -21.47 0.57 5.51
CA PRO A 199 -20.44 1.21 6.32
C PRO A 199 -19.42 1.96 5.44
N ILE A 200 -19.85 3.09 4.86
CA ILE A 200 -19.03 3.85 3.88
C ILE A 200 -17.71 4.34 4.49
N ASP A 201 -17.71 4.73 5.77
CA ASP A 201 -16.50 5.22 6.43
C ASP A 201 -15.46 4.10 6.61
N ASP A 202 -15.88 2.87 6.93
CA ASP A 202 -14.96 1.73 7.00
C ASP A 202 -14.45 1.32 5.62
N ILE A 203 -15.31 1.39 4.58
CA ILE A 203 -14.88 1.19 3.17
C ILE A 203 -13.85 2.25 2.79
N ARG A 204 -14.06 3.52 3.17
CA ARG A 204 -13.11 4.62 2.93
C ARG A 204 -11.77 4.35 3.60
N LYS A 205 -11.77 3.95 4.88
CA LYS A 205 -10.54 3.67 5.64
C LYS A 205 -9.73 2.51 5.05
N TYR A 206 -10.40 1.51 4.46
CA TYR A 206 -9.73 0.33 3.91
C TYR A 206 -9.36 0.44 2.42
N PHE A 207 -10.27 0.92 1.59
CA PHE A 207 -10.11 0.98 0.12
C PHE A 207 -9.80 2.39 -0.40
N GLY A 208 -9.90 3.41 0.45
CA GLY A 208 -9.69 4.80 0.07
C GLY A 208 -10.96 5.49 -0.45
N VAL A 209 -10.83 6.80 -0.66
CA VAL A 209 -11.97 7.68 -0.97
C VAL A 209 -12.62 7.33 -2.31
N LYS A 210 -11.84 6.98 -3.34
CA LYS A 210 -12.36 6.69 -4.69
C LYS A 210 -13.34 5.51 -4.68
N ILE A 211 -12.96 4.42 -4.03
CA ILE A 211 -13.80 3.21 -3.95
C ILE A 211 -14.99 3.45 -3.02
N ALA A 212 -14.80 4.13 -1.89
CA ALA A 212 -15.90 4.49 -1.00
C ALA A 212 -16.95 5.39 -1.68
N PHE A 213 -16.50 6.35 -2.50
CA PHE A 213 -17.39 7.22 -3.26
C PHE A 213 -18.21 6.45 -4.29
N TYR A 214 -17.60 5.48 -4.98
CA TYR A 214 -18.30 4.57 -5.88
C TYR A 214 -19.43 3.81 -5.16
N PHE A 215 -19.17 3.24 -3.99
CA PHE A 215 -20.22 2.55 -3.22
C PHE A 215 -21.29 3.50 -2.67
N CYS A 216 -20.89 4.71 -2.25
CA CYS A 216 -21.82 5.76 -1.84
C CYS A 216 -22.77 6.12 -2.99
N TRP A 217 -22.23 6.31 -4.20
CA TRP A 217 -22.99 6.60 -5.40
C TRP A 217 -23.98 5.47 -5.75
N ILE A 218 -23.54 4.22 -5.70
CA ILE A 218 -24.42 3.07 -5.95
C ILE A 218 -25.54 3.02 -4.90
N SER A 219 -25.23 3.20 -3.62
CA SER A 219 -26.22 3.22 -2.55
C SER A 219 -27.26 4.33 -2.75
N PHE A 220 -26.81 5.50 -3.18
CA PHE A 220 -27.69 6.62 -3.54
C PHE A 220 -28.57 6.28 -4.74
N TYR A 221 -27.99 5.77 -5.82
CA TYR A 221 -28.71 5.46 -7.05
C TYR A 221 -29.75 4.36 -6.87
N THR A 222 -29.41 3.29 -6.14
CA THR A 222 -30.36 2.21 -5.82
C THR A 222 -31.56 2.74 -5.03
N LYS A 223 -31.36 3.65 -4.07
CA LYS A 223 -32.47 4.30 -3.34
C LYS A 223 -33.29 5.22 -4.24
N ALA A 224 -32.64 5.97 -5.13
CA ALA A 224 -33.33 6.83 -6.09
C ALA A 224 -34.22 6.01 -7.05
N LEU A 225 -33.78 4.82 -7.46
CA LEU A 225 -34.54 3.90 -8.33
C LEU A 225 -35.73 3.23 -7.63
N CYS A 226 -35.77 3.17 -6.29
CA CYS A 226 -36.93 2.63 -5.58
C CYS A 226 -38.22 3.41 -5.90
N PHE A 227 -38.15 4.74 -6.05
CA PHE A 227 -39.31 5.57 -6.38
C PHE A 227 -39.95 5.24 -7.74
N PRO A 228 -39.22 5.29 -8.88
CA PRO A 228 -39.78 4.91 -10.17
C PRO A 228 -40.14 3.42 -10.24
N ALA A 229 -39.41 2.54 -9.53
CA ALA A 229 -39.77 1.12 -9.48
C ALA A 229 -41.13 0.90 -8.79
N LEU A 230 -41.40 1.57 -7.66
CA LEU A 230 -42.69 1.51 -6.99
C LEU A 230 -43.81 2.11 -7.85
N TYR A 231 -43.58 3.29 -8.43
CA TYR A 231 -44.55 3.96 -9.30
C TYR A 231 -44.89 3.11 -10.54
N GLY A 232 -43.87 2.59 -11.22
CA GLY A 232 -44.03 1.72 -12.39
C GLY A 232 -44.75 0.42 -12.04
N SER A 233 -44.47 -0.17 -10.88
CA SER A 233 -45.16 -1.38 -10.41
C SER A 233 -46.65 -1.13 -10.14
N ILE A 234 -47.01 0.03 -9.56
CA ILE A 234 -48.42 0.42 -9.34
C ILE A 234 -49.16 0.55 -10.66
N ILE A 235 -48.58 1.25 -11.64
CA ILE A 235 -49.19 1.42 -12.97
C ILE A 235 -49.36 0.07 -13.68
N TRP A 236 -48.34 -0.79 -13.62
CA TRP A 236 -48.38 -2.10 -14.25
C TRP A 236 -49.49 -2.98 -13.67
N LEU A 237 -49.67 -2.99 -12.35
CA LEU A 237 -50.72 -3.75 -11.69
C LEU A 237 -52.14 -3.20 -11.99
N ASP A 238 -52.30 -1.88 -12.08
CA ASP A 238 -53.59 -1.26 -12.40
C ASP A 238 -53.99 -1.53 -13.86
N THR A 239 -53.06 -1.37 -14.79
CA THR A 239 -53.29 -1.65 -16.22
C THR A 239 -53.61 -3.13 -16.45
N GLY A 240 -52.90 -4.03 -15.76
CA GLY A 240 -53.14 -5.48 -15.85
C GLY A 240 -54.43 -5.96 -15.20
N ARG A 241 -55.08 -5.16 -14.33
CA ARG A 241 -56.42 -5.46 -13.79
C ARG A 241 -57.55 -5.03 -14.72
N ASN A 242 -57.29 -4.11 -15.64
CA ASN A 242 -58.27 -3.53 -16.56
C ASN A 242 -58.24 -4.18 -17.97
N GLN A 243 -57.47 -5.25 -18.16
CA GLN A 243 -57.47 -6.14 -19.34
C GLN A 243 -58.09 -7.49 -18.97
#